data_AF-A0A2G9GKM1-F1
#
_entry.id   AF-A0A2G9GKM1-F1
#
_cell.length_a   1.000
_cell.length_b   1.000
_cell.length_c   1.000
_cell.angle_alpha   90.00
_cell.angle_beta   90.00
_cell.angle_gamma   90.00
#
_symmetry.space_group_name_H-M   'P 1'
#
loop_
_entity.id
_entity.type
_entity.pdbx_description
1 polymer ?
#
loop_
_entity_poly.entity_id
_entity_poly.type
_entity_poly.pdbx_seq_one_letter_code
_entity_poly.pdbx_strand_id
1 'polypeptide(L)'
;MCSYNQVNGIPTCADPKLLRGTIRGAWRLNGYIVSDCDAVGVFYENQHFTSSPEAAAAAAVKAGVDLDCGPFLAVHTENAVQQGLLSEADINVALSNTITVQMRLGMFDGEPSRQPYGNLGPKDVCTPAHQELALEAARQGIVLLKNEGPVLPLSPRRHHPMAVIGPNSDVTVTMIGNYAGGKLPMTWYPQEYLNNVPMTTMDMRSNPSINYPGRTYRFYKGPVVYPFGHGLGYTSFVNTIADAPTIFSVPVDGHRRSNTTLVTGQSIRVTHTRCNGLSLVVNVDVKNTGSRDGSHALLVFSSPPAAHWAPHKQLIAFEKVTVPAGGLQRIPIKIHVCKYLSVVDGAGIRRIPMGEHALHIGDIRHAVSLQAQVLGVIKS
;
A
#
# COMPACT_ATOMS: atom_id res chain seq x y z
N MET A 1 14.85 -0.79 -0.26
CA MET A 1 15.45 -1.84 0.57
C MET A 1 15.03 -3.19 0.00
N CYS A 2 15.96 -4.07 -0.38
CA CYS A 2 15.65 -5.46 -0.75
C CYS A 2 15.59 -6.32 0.51
N SER A 3 14.66 -7.27 0.59
CA SER A 3 14.37 -8.07 1.79
C SER A 3 15.25 -9.32 1.92
N TYR A 4 15.30 -9.91 3.13
CA TYR A 4 16.03 -11.15 3.40
C TYR A 4 15.56 -12.35 2.58
N ASN A 5 14.25 -12.50 2.36
CA ASN A 5 13.68 -13.73 1.84
C ASN A 5 14.04 -14.01 0.38
N GLN A 6 13.78 -15.24 -0.04
CA GLN A 6 13.77 -15.59 -1.46
C GLN A 6 12.37 -15.44 -2.05
N VAL A 7 12.31 -15.12 -3.34
CA VAL A 7 11.09 -15.20 -4.14
C VAL A 7 11.40 -16.11 -5.31
N ASN A 8 10.64 -17.21 -5.44
CA ASN A 8 10.85 -18.23 -6.47
C ASN A 8 12.30 -18.77 -6.53
N GLY A 9 12.92 -18.97 -5.36
CA GLY A 9 14.27 -19.51 -5.23
C GLY A 9 15.42 -18.51 -5.40
N ILE A 10 15.12 -17.21 -5.55
CA ILE A 10 16.13 -16.16 -5.72
C ILE A 10 16.04 -15.18 -4.55
N PRO A 11 17.12 -14.94 -3.78
CA PRO A 11 17.17 -13.88 -2.78
C PRO A 11 16.84 -12.53 -3.42
N THR A 12 15.99 -11.72 -2.80
CA THR A 12 15.55 -10.47 -3.47
C THR A 12 16.70 -9.49 -3.71
N CYS A 13 17.74 -9.51 -2.86
CA CYS A 13 18.95 -8.72 -3.06
C CYS A 13 19.86 -9.24 -4.18
N ALA A 14 19.63 -10.45 -4.70
CA ALA A 14 20.37 -11.07 -5.81
C ALA A 14 19.51 -11.23 -7.09
N ASP A 15 18.31 -10.65 -7.15
CA ASP A 15 17.40 -10.77 -8.30
C ASP A 15 17.53 -9.58 -9.28
N PRO A 16 18.21 -9.72 -10.43
CA PRO A 16 18.33 -8.66 -11.42
C PRO A 16 17.01 -8.34 -12.14
N LYS A 17 16.06 -9.28 -12.23
CA LYS A 17 14.75 -9.02 -12.84
C LYS A 17 13.92 -8.11 -11.94
N LEU A 18 14.02 -8.30 -10.63
CA LEU A 18 13.37 -7.43 -9.65
C LEU A 18 14.07 -6.07 -9.56
N LEU A 19 15.36 -6.04 -9.21
CA LEU A 19 16.05 -4.79 -8.88
C LEU A 19 16.35 -3.93 -10.14
N ARG A 20 17.15 -4.45 -11.08
CA ARG A 20 17.47 -3.74 -12.34
C ARG A 20 16.27 -3.68 -13.28
N GLY A 21 15.59 -4.80 -13.50
CA GLY A 21 14.49 -4.90 -14.47
C GLY A 21 13.24 -4.12 -14.03
N THR A 22 12.69 -4.45 -12.87
CA THR A 22 11.41 -3.90 -12.41
C THR A 22 11.58 -2.57 -11.71
N ILE A 23 12.38 -2.49 -10.65
CA ILE A 23 12.48 -1.29 -9.80
C ILE A 23 13.20 -0.17 -10.57
N ARG A 24 14.37 -0.42 -11.13
CA ARG A 24 15.13 0.60 -11.86
C ARG A 24 14.60 0.81 -13.28
N GLY A 25 14.33 -0.26 -14.01
CA GLY A 25 13.86 -0.21 -15.39
C GLY A 25 12.40 0.22 -15.52
N ALA A 26 11.47 -0.63 -15.08
CA ALA A 26 10.04 -0.41 -15.28
C ALA A 26 9.46 0.72 -14.40
N TRP A 27 9.85 0.80 -13.13
CA TRP A 27 9.38 1.81 -12.19
C TRP A 27 10.22 3.09 -12.20
N ARG A 28 11.32 3.10 -12.97
CA ARG A 28 12.16 4.29 -13.19
C ARG A 28 12.73 4.87 -11.89
N LEU A 29 13.19 4.02 -10.97
CA LEU A 29 13.85 4.48 -9.75
C LEU A 29 15.03 5.42 -10.08
N ASN A 30 14.94 6.66 -9.60
CA ASN A 30 16.02 7.65 -9.67
C ASN A 30 16.65 7.85 -8.28
N GLY A 31 17.36 6.82 -7.82
CA GLY A 31 17.99 6.75 -6.50
C GLY A 31 18.77 5.45 -6.34
N TYR A 32 19.04 5.07 -5.09
CA TYR A 32 19.80 3.87 -4.76
C TYR A 32 18.91 2.79 -4.11
N ILE A 33 19.35 1.54 -4.21
CA ILE A 33 18.75 0.37 -3.56
C ILE A 33 19.70 -0.09 -2.46
N VAL A 34 19.21 -0.08 -1.22
CA VAL A 34 19.92 -0.64 -0.06
C VAL A 34 19.48 -2.07 0.23
N SER A 35 20.35 -2.91 0.81
CA SER A 35 19.93 -4.17 1.44
C SER A 35 19.17 -3.94 2.74
N ASP A 36 18.30 -4.87 3.12
CA ASP A 36 17.94 -5.02 4.54
C ASP A 36 19.20 -5.45 5.31
N CYS A 37 19.24 -5.21 6.61
CA CYS A 37 20.49 -5.25 7.34
C CYS A 37 21.08 -6.67 7.41
N ASP A 38 22.25 -6.89 6.82
CA ASP A 38 22.91 -8.18 6.62
C ASP A 38 22.26 -9.10 5.59
N ALA A 39 21.29 -8.63 4.79
CA ALA A 39 20.58 -9.49 3.82
C ALA A 39 21.51 -10.13 2.78
N VAL A 40 22.63 -9.47 2.44
CA VAL A 40 23.66 -10.04 1.56
C VAL A 40 24.38 -11.22 2.24
N GLY A 41 24.75 -11.06 3.51
CA GLY A 41 25.33 -12.12 4.32
C GLY A 41 24.37 -13.28 4.53
N VAL A 42 23.11 -13.00 4.88
CA VAL A 42 22.08 -14.02 5.10
C VAL A 42 21.89 -14.92 3.87
N PHE A 43 21.90 -14.36 2.64
CA PHE A 43 21.69 -15.22 1.47
C PHE A 43 22.90 -16.10 1.14
N TYR A 44 24.09 -15.73 1.61
CA TYR A 44 25.28 -16.58 1.52
C TYR A 44 25.34 -17.60 2.67
N GLU A 45 25.34 -17.12 3.91
CA GLU A 45 25.61 -17.91 5.12
C GLU A 45 24.47 -18.85 5.49
N ASN A 46 23.21 -18.40 5.34
CA ASN A 46 22.06 -19.18 5.77
C ASN A 46 21.30 -19.81 4.62
N GLN A 47 21.26 -19.14 3.46
CA GLN A 47 20.50 -19.63 2.32
C GLN A 47 21.36 -20.36 1.29
N HIS A 48 22.68 -20.29 1.42
CA HIS A 48 23.65 -20.99 0.57
C HIS A 48 23.41 -20.75 -0.93
N PHE A 49 22.99 -19.53 -1.30
CA PHE A 49 22.64 -19.18 -2.68
C PHE A 49 23.88 -19.04 -3.59
N THR A 50 25.02 -18.67 -3.02
CA THR A 50 26.29 -18.56 -3.75
C THR A 50 27.36 -19.44 -3.11
N SER A 51 28.36 -19.84 -3.90
CA SER A 51 29.43 -20.75 -3.49
C SER A 51 30.54 -20.08 -2.66
N SER A 52 30.61 -18.75 -2.67
CA SER A 52 31.59 -17.96 -1.91
C SER A 52 31.00 -16.62 -1.52
N PRO A 53 31.57 -15.92 -0.52
CA PRO A 53 31.10 -14.61 -0.12
C PRO A 53 31.41 -13.54 -1.18
N GLU A 54 32.51 -13.67 -1.93
CA GLU A 54 32.81 -12.79 -3.08
C GLU A 54 31.77 -12.95 -4.21
N ALA A 55 31.32 -14.19 -4.45
CA ALA A 55 30.24 -14.44 -5.39
C ALA A 55 28.90 -13.84 -4.91
N ALA A 56 28.65 -13.79 -3.60
CA ALA A 56 27.49 -13.10 -3.03
C ALA A 56 27.57 -11.58 -3.23
N ALA A 57 28.70 -10.97 -2.88
CA ALA A 57 28.91 -9.54 -3.12
C ALA A 57 28.72 -9.19 -4.61
N ALA A 58 29.30 -10.01 -5.49
CA ALA A 58 29.14 -9.86 -6.93
C ALA A 58 27.68 -9.98 -7.39
N ALA A 59 26.95 -11.00 -6.91
CA ALA A 59 25.55 -11.22 -7.24
C ALA A 59 24.67 -10.04 -6.80
N ALA A 60 24.89 -9.48 -5.61
CA ALA A 60 24.11 -8.36 -5.08
C ALA A 60 24.31 -7.08 -5.91
N VAL A 61 25.56 -6.68 -6.14
CA VAL A 61 25.90 -5.47 -6.92
C VAL A 61 25.43 -5.62 -8.38
N LYS A 62 25.62 -6.80 -8.98
CA LYS A 62 25.14 -7.10 -10.35
C LYS A 62 23.62 -7.20 -10.43
N ALA A 63 22.92 -7.56 -9.36
CA ALA A 63 21.47 -7.51 -9.32
C ALA A 63 20.96 -6.07 -9.28
N GLY A 64 21.70 -5.17 -8.62
CA GLY A 64 21.41 -3.73 -8.54
C GLY A 64 21.36 -3.16 -7.13
N VAL A 65 21.89 -3.87 -6.13
CA VAL A 65 22.15 -3.32 -4.80
C VAL A 65 23.26 -2.28 -4.91
N ASP A 66 23.02 -1.09 -4.41
CA ASP A 66 23.96 0.03 -4.45
C ASP A 66 24.63 0.28 -3.08
N LEU A 67 23.95 -0.09 -1.98
CA LEU A 67 24.40 0.10 -0.61
C LEU A 67 24.07 -1.13 0.23
N ASP A 68 25.02 -1.55 1.06
CA ASP A 68 24.78 -2.60 2.06
C ASP A 68 24.44 -1.98 3.41
N CYS A 69 23.33 -2.37 4.03
CA CYS A 69 23.16 -2.20 5.46
C CYS A 69 23.92 -3.35 6.15
N GLY A 70 25.21 -3.18 6.39
CA GLY A 70 26.02 -4.24 6.99
C GLY A 70 27.46 -4.19 6.46
N PRO A 71 28.34 -5.05 7.01
CA PRO A 71 29.75 -5.06 6.62
C PRO A 71 30.02 -5.86 5.34
N PHE A 72 29.06 -6.65 4.85
CA PHE A 72 29.33 -7.74 3.91
C PHE A 72 29.94 -7.25 2.59
N LEU A 73 29.35 -6.22 1.96
CA LEU A 73 29.94 -5.65 0.75
C LEU A 73 31.29 -4.98 1.04
N ALA A 74 31.46 -4.31 2.17
CA ALA A 74 32.72 -3.67 2.53
C ALA A 74 33.87 -4.70 2.68
N VAL A 75 33.57 -5.90 3.18
CA VAL A 75 34.56 -6.96 3.43
C VAL A 75 34.90 -7.74 2.15
N HIS A 76 33.92 -8.02 1.28
CA HIS A 76 34.11 -9.01 0.19
C HIS A 76 34.20 -8.40 -1.22
N THR A 77 33.85 -7.12 -1.42
CA THR A 77 33.80 -6.53 -2.77
C THR A 77 35.17 -6.42 -3.43
N GLU A 78 36.22 -6.08 -2.68
CA GLU A 78 37.58 -5.95 -3.24
C GLU A 78 38.07 -7.29 -3.81
N ASN A 79 37.97 -8.38 -3.04
CA ASN A 79 38.33 -9.72 -3.50
C ASN A 79 37.47 -10.17 -4.68
N ALA A 80 36.19 -9.80 -4.71
CA ALA A 80 35.32 -10.08 -5.86
C ALA A 80 35.80 -9.38 -7.14
N VAL A 81 36.38 -8.17 -7.05
CA VAL A 81 37.01 -7.50 -8.19
C VAL A 81 38.31 -8.19 -8.60
N GLN A 82 39.18 -8.52 -7.63
CA GLN A 82 40.44 -9.21 -7.90
C GLN A 82 40.24 -10.57 -8.58
N GLN A 83 39.17 -11.28 -8.23
CA GLN A 83 38.76 -12.54 -8.87
C GLN A 83 38.03 -12.37 -10.21
N GLY A 84 37.78 -11.13 -10.66
CA GLY A 84 37.05 -10.83 -11.89
C GLY A 84 35.53 -11.10 -11.80
N LEU A 85 34.99 -11.33 -10.60
CA LEU A 85 33.56 -11.50 -10.38
C LEU A 85 32.80 -10.18 -10.43
N LEU A 86 33.47 -9.05 -10.16
CA LEU A 86 32.98 -7.69 -10.34
C LEU A 86 33.98 -6.86 -11.15
N SER A 87 33.47 -5.85 -11.85
CA SER A 87 34.30 -4.80 -12.44
C SER A 87 34.23 -3.53 -11.59
N GLU A 88 35.25 -2.68 -11.66
CA GLU A 88 35.17 -1.33 -11.08
C GLU A 88 34.00 -0.52 -11.66
N ALA A 89 33.62 -0.77 -12.92
CA ALA A 89 32.46 -0.14 -13.53
C ALA A 89 31.14 -0.50 -12.81
N ASP A 90 30.98 -1.75 -12.37
CA ASP A 90 29.81 -2.18 -11.58
C ASP A 90 29.72 -1.40 -10.25
N ILE A 91 30.87 -1.20 -9.59
CA ILE A 91 30.97 -0.43 -8.34
C ILE A 91 30.70 1.06 -8.58
N ASN A 92 31.25 1.63 -9.65
CA ASN A 92 31.06 3.03 -10.01
C ASN A 92 29.59 3.38 -10.25
N VAL A 93 28.79 2.44 -10.79
CA VAL A 93 27.33 2.62 -10.92
C VAL A 93 26.66 2.70 -9.55
N ALA A 94 26.99 1.79 -8.64
CA ALA A 94 26.45 1.78 -7.27
C ALA A 94 26.79 3.07 -6.50
N LEU A 95 28.06 3.49 -6.58
CA LEU A 95 28.55 4.74 -5.99
C LEU A 95 27.86 5.95 -6.60
N SER A 96 27.75 6.02 -7.93
CA SER A 96 27.10 7.14 -8.62
C SER A 96 25.65 7.31 -8.17
N ASN A 97 24.90 6.21 -8.02
CA ASN A 97 23.50 6.26 -7.56
C ASN A 97 23.39 6.84 -6.14
N THR A 98 24.28 6.42 -5.24
CA THR A 98 24.30 6.86 -3.84
C THR A 98 24.77 8.31 -3.71
N ILE A 99 25.89 8.68 -4.34
CA ILE A 99 26.45 10.03 -4.32
C ILE A 99 25.51 11.03 -4.99
N THR A 100 24.82 10.65 -6.07
CA THR A 100 23.82 11.52 -6.72
C THR A 100 22.65 11.87 -5.78
N VAL A 101 22.25 10.95 -4.88
CA VAL A 101 21.27 11.28 -3.84
C VAL A 101 21.88 12.25 -2.82
N GLN A 102 23.11 12.01 -2.35
CA GLN A 102 23.79 12.90 -1.41
C GLN A 102 24.00 14.33 -1.96
N MET A 103 24.36 14.45 -3.24
CA MET A 103 24.45 15.73 -3.94
C MET A 103 23.09 16.44 -4.00
N ARG A 104 21.99 15.72 -4.32
CA ARG A 104 20.64 16.30 -4.28
C ARG A 104 20.20 16.76 -2.89
N LEU A 105 20.78 16.18 -1.83
CA LEU A 105 20.57 16.59 -0.44
C LEU A 105 21.48 17.76 0.00
N GLY A 106 22.33 18.27 -0.90
CA GLY A 106 23.21 19.41 -0.64
C GLY A 106 24.44 19.08 0.20
N MET A 107 24.79 17.80 0.37
CA MET A 107 25.94 17.38 1.20
C MET A 107 27.30 17.88 0.69
N PHE A 108 27.37 18.32 -0.56
CA PHE A 108 28.57 18.82 -1.22
C PHE A 108 28.49 20.32 -1.57
N ASP A 109 27.44 21.02 -1.13
CA ASP A 109 27.15 22.41 -1.51
C ASP A 109 27.79 23.44 -0.55
N GLY A 110 28.93 23.10 0.04
CA GLY A 110 29.68 23.96 0.96
C GLY A 110 29.14 23.98 2.39
N GLU A 111 29.11 25.16 3.00
CA GLU A 111 28.77 25.33 4.43
C GLU A 111 27.34 24.84 4.74
N PRO A 112 27.16 23.77 5.55
CA PRO A 112 25.86 23.17 5.80
C PRO A 112 24.82 24.16 6.33
N SER A 113 25.21 25.09 7.22
CA SER A 113 24.28 26.09 7.79
C SER A 113 23.66 27.04 6.75
N ARG A 114 24.23 27.12 5.54
CA ARG A 114 23.68 27.89 4.42
C ARG A 114 22.71 27.09 3.55
N GLN A 115 22.56 25.79 3.80
CA GLN A 115 21.67 24.89 3.07
C GLN A 115 20.26 24.85 3.69
N PRO A 116 19.21 24.47 2.93
CA PRO A 116 17.81 24.53 3.38
C PRO A 116 17.52 23.81 4.71
N TYR A 117 18.29 22.77 5.05
CA TYR A 117 18.09 21.95 6.25
C TYR A 117 19.19 22.08 7.31
N GLY A 118 20.25 22.87 7.04
CA GLY A 118 21.45 22.86 7.89
C GLY A 118 21.32 23.55 9.24
N ASN A 119 20.21 24.26 9.47
CA ASN A 119 19.92 24.92 10.74
C ASN A 119 18.98 24.11 11.64
N LEU A 120 18.54 22.93 11.20
CA LEU A 120 17.77 22.00 12.02
C LEU A 120 18.67 21.38 13.09
N GLY A 121 18.20 21.34 14.33
CA GLY A 121 18.96 20.79 15.45
C GLY A 121 18.07 20.36 16.63
N PRO A 122 18.65 20.16 17.82
CA PRO A 122 17.92 19.67 18.99
C PRO A 122 16.69 20.51 19.38
N LYS A 123 16.70 21.82 19.12
CA LYS A 123 15.56 22.72 19.38
C LYS A 123 14.33 22.43 18.51
N ASP A 124 14.53 21.80 17.36
CA ASP A 124 13.47 21.47 16.39
C ASP A 124 12.90 20.07 16.66
N VAL A 125 13.51 19.29 17.55
CA VAL A 125 13.06 17.95 17.95
C VAL A 125 12.07 18.07 19.12
N CYS A 126 11.00 17.26 19.09
CA CYS A 126 10.01 17.18 20.17
C CYS A 126 9.39 18.54 20.58
N THR A 127 9.22 19.45 19.62
CA THR A 127 8.54 20.74 19.86
C THR A 127 7.09 20.52 20.29
N PRO A 128 6.42 21.49 20.93
CA PRO A 128 5.01 21.39 21.28
C PRO A 128 4.10 21.03 20.09
N ALA A 129 4.42 21.53 18.89
CA ALA A 129 3.71 21.19 17.66
C ALA A 129 3.87 19.71 17.27
N HIS A 130 5.06 19.12 17.45
CA HIS A 130 5.29 17.70 17.19
C HIS A 130 4.55 16.82 18.20
N GLN A 131 4.51 17.23 19.47
CA GLN A 131 3.77 16.52 20.52
C GLN A 131 2.27 16.55 20.26
N GLU A 132 1.71 17.70 19.86
CA GLU A 132 0.29 17.80 19.51
C GLU A 132 -0.04 16.98 18.26
N LEU A 133 0.85 16.96 17.25
CA LEU A 133 0.65 16.10 16.07
C LEU A 133 0.65 14.60 16.44
N ALA A 134 1.57 14.17 17.31
CA ALA A 134 1.60 12.79 17.79
C ALA A 134 0.34 12.44 18.59
N LEU A 135 -0.11 13.35 19.46
CA LEU A 135 -1.33 13.19 20.23
C LEU A 135 -2.57 13.15 19.32
N GLU A 136 -2.63 13.99 18.31
CA GLU A 136 -3.71 14.00 17.34
C GLU A 136 -3.72 12.73 16.48
N ALA A 137 -2.56 12.26 16.02
CA ALA A 137 -2.44 10.98 15.32
C ALA A 137 -2.92 9.81 16.19
N ALA A 138 -2.60 9.80 17.47
CA ALA A 138 -3.09 8.80 18.43
C ALA A 138 -4.61 8.90 18.65
N ARG A 139 -5.15 10.11 18.87
CA ARG A 139 -6.60 10.34 19.03
C ARG A 139 -7.41 9.91 17.82
N GLN A 140 -6.93 10.27 16.62
CA GLN A 140 -7.53 9.84 15.36
C GLN A 140 -7.28 8.37 15.06
N GLY A 141 -6.36 7.76 15.80
CA GLY A 141 -5.80 6.44 15.57
C GLY A 141 -6.50 5.28 16.28
N ILE A 142 -7.25 5.60 17.32
CA ILE A 142 -7.93 4.61 18.15
C ILE A 142 -9.19 4.12 17.42
N VAL A 143 -9.39 2.80 17.41
CA VAL A 143 -10.56 2.16 16.78
C VAL A 143 -11.49 1.60 17.85
N LEU A 144 -12.69 2.16 17.96
CA LEU A 144 -13.75 1.59 18.79
C LEU A 144 -14.40 0.41 18.05
N LEU A 145 -14.22 -0.81 18.55
CA LEU A 145 -14.73 -2.01 17.90
C LEU A 145 -16.16 -2.38 18.33
N LYS A 146 -16.48 -2.16 19.60
CA LYS A 146 -17.74 -2.56 20.23
C LYS A 146 -18.14 -1.54 21.30
N ASN A 147 -19.41 -1.15 21.31
CA ASN A 147 -20.02 -0.34 22.36
C ASN A 147 -21.50 -0.73 22.46
N GLU A 148 -21.88 -1.44 23.53
CA GLU A 148 -23.25 -1.92 23.74
C GLU A 148 -23.94 -1.09 24.83
N GLY A 149 -25.09 -0.50 24.51
CA GLY A 149 -25.80 0.41 25.41
C GLY A 149 -25.03 1.72 25.66
N PRO A 150 -25.43 2.50 26.69
CA PRO A 150 -24.83 3.80 27.00
C PRO A 150 -23.58 3.68 27.89
N VAL A 151 -22.72 2.69 27.65
CA VAL A 151 -21.50 2.47 28.46
C VAL A 151 -20.44 3.52 28.14
N LEU A 152 -20.09 3.69 26.85
CA LEU A 152 -19.20 4.77 26.40
C LEU A 152 -19.97 5.89 25.71
N PRO A 153 -19.55 7.16 25.88
CA PRO A 153 -18.42 7.61 26.70
C PRO A 153 -18.73 7.60 28.21
N LEU A 154 -17.71 7.29 29.03
CA LEU A 154 -17.84 7.37 30.48
C LEU A 154 -18.13 8.81 30.93
N SER A 155 -19.08 8.96 31.86
CA SER A 155 -19.35 10.21 32.56
C SER A 155 -18.55 10.26 33.87
N PRO A 156 -17.68 11.27 34.09
CA PRO A 156 -16.94 11.43 35.35
C PRO A 156 -17.84 11.60 36.58
N ARG A 157 -19.10 12.05 36.40
CA ARG A 157 -20.06 12.21 37.49
C ARG A 157 -20.76 10.91 37.88
N ARG A 158 -20.98 10.01 36.92
CA ARG A 158 -21.74 8.76 37.13
C ARG A 158 -20.85 7.56 37.41
N HIS A 159 -19.62 7.57 36.88
CA HIS A 159 -18.74 6.40 36.90
C HIS A 159 -17.53 6.70 37.80
N HIS A 160 -17.77 6.78 39.10
CA HIS A 160 -16.72 6.88 40.12
C HIS A 160 -17.10 6.03 41.34
N PRO A 161 -16.20 5.16 41.84
CA PRO A 161 -14.79 4.95 41.45
C PRO A 161 -14.59 4.13 40.16
N MET A 162 -13.40 4.23 39.53
CA MET A 162 -12.99 3.45 38.36
C MET A 162 -11.80 2.54 38.69
N ALA A 163 -11.84 1.29 38.25
CA ALA A 163 -10.71 0.37 38.31
C ALA A 163 -10.05 0.25 36.94
N VAL A 164 -8.73 0.43 36.87
CA VAL A 164 -7.92 0.21 35.66
C VAL A 164 -7.13 -1.08 35.86
N ILE A 165 -7.39 -2.09 35.02
CA ILE A 165 -6.86 -3.45 35.20
C ILE A 165 -6.33 -3.95 33.86
N GLY A 166 -5.16 -4.61 33.88
CA GLY A 166 -4.59 -5.33 32.75
C GLY A 166 -3.10 -5.07 32.57
N PRO A 167 -2.37 -5.94 31.86
CA PRO A 167 -0.92 -5.81 31.70
C PRO A 167 -0.49 -4.55 30.95
N ASN A 168 -1.41 -3.90 30.24
CA ASN A 168 -1.17 -2.68 29.47
C ASN A 168 -1.64 -1.39 30.19
N SER A 169 -2.05 -1.45 31.46
CA SER A 169 -2.62 -0.27 32.15
C SER A 169 -1.58 0.78 32.56
N ASP A 170 -0.32 0.37 32.74
CA ASP A 170 0.78 1.22 33.19
C ASP A 170 2.12 0.81 32.53
N VAL A 171 2.12 0.67 31.20
CA VAL A 171 3.32 0.30 30.43
C VAL A 171 3.68 1.41 29.44
N THR A 172 4.88 1.97 29.60
CA THR A 172 5.38 3.05 28.75
C THR A 172 6.15 2.50 27.56
N VAL A 173 7.06 1.55 27.78
CA VAL A 173 7.97 1.02 26.74
C VAL A 173 7.23 0.14 25.72
N THR A 174 6.41 -0.80 26.18
CA THR A 174 5.67 -1.73 25.29
C THR A 174 4.67 -1.00 24.39
N MET A 175 4.09 0.12 24.85
CA MET A 175 3.13 0.91 24.06
C MET A 175 3.76 1.76 22.96
N ILE A 176 5.09 1.99 23.00
CA ILE A 176 5.81 2.63 21.90
C ILE A 176 5.79 1.75 20.65
N GLY A 177 5.65 0.42 20.82
CA GLY A 177 5.76 -0.56 19.75
C GLY A 177 7.16 -0.59 19.14
N ASN A 178 7.37 -1.40 18.10
CA ASN A 178 8.60 -1.30 17.31
C ASN A 178 8.45 -0.34 16.11
N TYR A 179 7.22 -0.14 15.59
CA TYR A 179 6.82 0.83 14.55
C TYR A 179 5.28 1.08 14.60
N ALA A 180 4.76 2.20 15.16
CA ALA A 180 3.33 2.36 15.51
C ALA A 180 2.49 3.26 14.55
N GLY A 181 1.20 2.90 14.36
CA GLY A 181 0.20 3.65 13.55
C GLY A 181 -1.28 3.33 13.91
N GLY A 182 -2.19 4.27 13.62
CA GLY A 182 -3.54 4.39 14.21
C GLY A 182 -4.75 3.90 13.40
N LYS A 183 -4.69 2.77 12.72
CA LYS A 183 -5.91 2.06 12.29
C LYS A 183 -5.56 0.60 12.28
N LEU A 184 -6.53 -0.30 12.45
CA LEU A 184 -6.29 -1.71 12.15
C LEU A 184 -5.90 -1.83 10.67
N PRO A 185 -4.62 -2.05 10.33
CA PRO A 185 -4.20 -2.17 8.93
C PRO A 185 -4.40 -3.61 8.44
N MET A 186 -4.96 -4.48 9.29
CA MET A 186 -5.00 -5.92 9.11
C MET A 186 -6.32 -6.51 9.62
N THR A 187 -6.71 -7.65 9.03
CA THR A 187 -7.91 -8.42 9.42
C THR A 187 -7.61 -9.28 10.64
N TRP A 188 -8.54 -9.31 11.61
CA TRP A 188 -8.48 -10.21 12.76
C TRP A 188 -9.25 -11.48 12.43
N TYR A 189 -8.50 -12.57 12.32
CA TYR A 189 -9.03 -13.90 11.99
C TYR A 189 -9.35 -14.67 13.27
N PRO A 190 -10.33 -15.59 13.24
CA PRO A 190 -10.54 -16.51 14.35
C PRO A 190 -9.38 -17.52 14.41
N GLN A 191 -9.14 -18.14 15.58
CA GLN A 191 -7.97 -19.02 15.80
C GLN A 191 -7.91 -20.17 14.78
N GLU A 192 -9.05 -20.69 14.37
CA GLU A 192 -9.17 -21.82 13.44
C GLU A 192 -8.68 -21.47 12.02
N TYR A 193 -8.52 -20.19 11.69
CA TYR A 193 -7.90 -19.75 10.44
C TYR A 193 -6.47 -20.30 10.29
N LEU A 194 -5.72 -20.43 11.40
CA LEU A 194 -4.36 -20.96 11.37
C LEU A 194 -4.31 -22.46 11.04
N ASN A 195 -5.40 -23.20 11.23
CA ASN A 195 -5.44 -24.64 10.96
C ASN A 195 -5.34 -24.96 9.46
N ASN A 196 -5.76 -24.03 8.59
CA ASN A 196 -5.86 -24.25 7.14
C ASN A 196 -5.05 -23.24 6.31
N VAL A 197 -4.22 -22.41 6.95
CA VAL A 197 -3.41 -21.38 6.27
C VAL A 197 -1.97 -21.44 6.79
N PRO A 198 -1.09 -22.24 6.16
CA PRO A 198 0.34 -22.18 6.45
C PRO A 198 0.85 -20.75 6.21
N MET A 199 1.54 -20.15 7.18
CA MET A 199 2.00 -18.75 7.05
C MET A 199 3.03 -18.54 5.92
N THR A 200 3.62 -19.62 5.42
CA THR A 200 4.52 -19.64 4.27
C THR A 200 3.80 -19.73 2.91
N THR A 201 2.49 -20.01 2.89
CA THR A 201 1.71 -20.02 1.64
C THR A 201 1.37 -18.59 1.23
N MET A 202 2.00 -18.08 0.19
CA MET A 202 1.87 -16.68 -0.24
C MET A 202 0.69 -16.42 -1.19
N ASP A 203 -0.05 -17.47 -1.56
CA ASP A 203 -1.25 -17.34 -2.39
C ASP A 203 -2.28 -16.44 -1.71
N MET A 204 -2.74 -15.41 -2.42
CA MET A 204 -3.76 -14.52 -1.87
C MET A 204 -5.17 -15.07 -2.09
N ARG A 205 -5.37 -15.86 -3.14
CA ARG A 205 -6.69 -16.34 -3.58
C ARG A 205 -7.07 -17.61 -2.84
N SER A 206 -8.37 -17.83 -2.63
CA SER A 206 -8.86 -19.10 -2.12
C SER A 206 -8.64 -20.21 -3.14
N ASN A 207 -8.36 -21.41 -2.65
CA ASN A 207 -8.27 -22.63 -3.43
C ASN A 207 -9.03 -23.76 -2.72
N PRO A 208 -10.30 -24.00 -3.10
CA PRO A 208 -11.12 -25.03 -2.48
C PRO A 208 -10.56 -26.46 -2.60
N SER A 209 -9.75 -26.76 -3.62
CA SER A 209 -9.23 -28.12 -3.83
C SER A 209 -8.23 -28.57 -2.75
N ILE A 210 -7.61 -27.63 -2.05
CA ILE A 210 -6.68 -27.86 -0.94
C ILE A 210 -7.19 -27.25 0.37
N ASN A 211 -8.49 -26.97 0.46
CA ASN A 211 -9.13 -26.32 1.60
C ASN A 211 -8.48 -24.97 2.00
N TYR A 212 -7.93 -24.23 1.03
CA TYR A 212 -7.29 -22.96 1.28
C TYR A 212 -8.29 -21.81 1.17
N PRO A 213 -8.54 -21.02 2.23
CA PRO A 213 -9.64 -20.07 2.27
C PRO A 213 -9.34 -18.71 1.63
N GLY A 214 -8.09 -18.46 1.21
CA GLY A 214 -7.62 -17.16 0.72
C GLY A 214 -7.27 -16.18 1.84
N ARG A 215 -6.55 -15.11 1.50
CA ARG A 215 -6.02 -14.12 2.44
C ARG A 215 -6.63 -12.75 2.23
N THR A 216 -6.64 -11.95 3.31
CA THR A 216 -7.15 -10.57 3.39
C THR A 216 -8.64 -10.44 3.07
N TYR A 217 -9.22 -9.28 3.37
CA TYR A 217 -10.60 -8.96 2.99
C TYR A 217 -10.87 -9.03 1.47
N ARG A 218 -9.83 -9.04 0.63
CA ARG A 218 -9.95 -9.06 -0.83
C ARG A 218 -10.36 -10.42 -1.38
N PHE A 219 -9.95 -11.51 -0.74
CA PHE A 219 -10.08 -12.87 -1.27
C PHE A 219 -10.64 -13.88 -0.25
N TYR A 220 -10.54 -13.60 1.04
CA TYR A 220 -11.17 -14.44 2.06
C TYR A 220 -12.69 -14.23 2.07
N LYS A 221 -13.45 -15.32 1.96
CA LYS A 221 -14.93 -15.32 1.99
C LYS A 221 -15.54 -15.89 3.26
N GLY A 222 -14.70 -16.37 4.18
CA GLY A 222 -15.18 -16.99 5.42
C GLY A 222 -15.62 -15.98 6.47
N PRO A 223 -16.04 -16.46 7.65
CA PRO A 223 -16.44 -15.61 8.76
C PRO A 223 -15.26 -14.80 9.31
N VAL A 224 -15.54 -13.57 9.75
CA VAL A 224 -14.58 -12.65 10.40
C VAL A 224 -15.18 -12.15 11.71
N VAL A 225 -14.34 -11.87 12.71
CA VAL A 225 -14.79 -11.28 13.99
C VAL A 225 -15.10 -9.79 13.81
N TYR A 226 -14.15 -9.04 13.25
CA TYR A 226 -14.33 -7.66 12.80
C TYR A 226 -13.77 -7.53 11.38
N PRO A 227 -14.58 -7.08 10.39
CA PRO A 227 -14.09 -6.94 9.02
C PRO A 227 -13.10 -5.77 8.87
N PHE A 228 -12.28 -5.82 7.83
CA PHE A 228 -11.44 -4.69 7.44
C PHE A 228 -12.28 -3.42 7.24
N GLY A 229 -11.87 -2.33 7.88
CA GLY A 229 -12.58 -1.05 7.84
C GLY A 229 -13.69 -0.89 8.89
N HIS A 230 -13.92 -1.90 9.75
CA HIS A 230 -14.85 -1.80 10.86
C HIS A 230 -14.34 -0.82 11.93
N GLY A 231 -15.26 0.01 12.42
CA GLY A 231 -15.02 0.93 13.52
C GLY A 231 -16.27 1.73 13.82
N LEU A 232 -16.50 2.02 15.09
CA LEU A 232 -17.64 2.78 15.58
C LEU A 232 -17.22 4.21 15.93
N GLY A 233 -18.18 5.13 15.84
CA GLY A 233 -18.07 6.48 16.40
C GLY A 233 -18.99 6.66 17.60
N TYR A 234 -18.93 7.83 18.25
CA TYR A 234 -19.89 8.23 19.30
C TYR A 234 -21.13 8.96 18.76
N THR A 235 -21.31 8.93 17.44
CA THR A 235 -22.50 9.43 16.75
C THR A 235 -22.79 8.53 15.54
N SER A 236 -23.96 8.69 14.94
CA SER A 236 -24.41 7.89 13.80
C SER A 236 -24.33 8.70 12.52
N PHE A 237 -23.88 8.05 11.45
CA PHE A 237 -23.80 8.65 10.12
C PHE A 237 -24.65 7.87 9.12
N VAL A 238 -25.32 8.59 8.24
CA VAL A 238 -25.99 8.04 7.07
C VAL A 238 -25.29 8.59 5.83
N ASN A 239 -24.88 7.68 4.96
CA ASN A 239 -24.30 8.04 3.67
C ASN A 239 -25.39 7.94 2.60
N THR A 240 -25.39 8.84 1.62
CA THR A 240 -26.19 8.73 0.38
C THR A 240 -25.35 9.14 -0.82
N ILE A 241 -25.63 8.58 -2.00
CA ILE A 241 -24.99 9.05 -3.23
C ILE A 241 -25.80 10.22 -3.76
N ALA A 242 -25.16 11.39 -3.80
CA ALA A 242 -25.76 12.60 -4.35
C ALA A 242 -25.74 12.59 -5.88
N ASP A 243 -24.60 12.18 -6.44
CA ASP A 243 -24.37 12.11 -7.88
C ASP A 243 -23.22 11.14 -8.17
N ALA A 244 -23.42 10.25 -9.14
CA ALA A 244 -22.43 9.30 -9.60
C ALA A 244 -22.80 8.80 -11.00
N PRO A 245 -21.83 8.69 -11.93
CA PRO A 245 -22.15 8.21 -13.27
C PRO A 245 -22.41 6.70 -13.25
N THR A 246 -23.36 6.27 -14.09
CA THR A 246 -23.69 4.86 -14.32
C THR A 246 -22.89 4.27 -15.47
N ILE A 247 -22.35 5.12 -16.35
CA ILE A 247 -21.49 4.74 -17.48
C ILE A 247 -20.26 5.64 -17.45
N PHE A 248 -19.07 5.06 -17.65
CA PHE A 248 -17.81 5.81 -17.73
C PHE A 248 -16.99 5.32 -18.92
N SER A 249 -16.62 6.26 -19.80
CA SER A 249 -15.84 5.97 -21.01
C SER A 249 -14.35 5.92 -20.70
N VAL A 250 -13.70 4.84 -21.15
CA VAL A 250 -12.26 4.59 -20.99
C VAL A 250 -11.58 4.82 -22.35
N PRO A 251 -10.84 5.92 -22.52
CA PRO A 251 -10.20 6.25 -23.79
C PRO A 251 -9.03 5.30 -24.06
N VAL A 252 -9.10 4.61 -25.20
CA VAL A 252 -8.05 3.70 -25.66
C VAL A 252 -7.29 4.28 -26.84
N ASP A 253 -5.99 4.02 -26.89
CA ASP A 253 -5.18 4.39 -28.04
C ASP A 253 -5.57 3.50 -29.24
N GLY A 254 -5.94 4.13 -30.35
CA GLY A 254 -6.24 3.43 -31.59
C GLY A 254 -4.95 2.91 -32.23
N HIS A 255 -4.77 1.59 -32.31
CA HIS A 255 -3.73 1.02 -33.15
C HIS A 255 -4.19 0.94 -34.62
N ARG A 256 -3.30 1.35 -35.53
CA ARG A 256 -3.47 1.27 -36.99
C ARG A 256 -3.89 -0.16 -37.41
N ARG A 257 -4.95 -0.24 -38.20
CA ARG A 257 -5.45 -1.43 -38.93
C ARG A 257 -5.72 -2.66 -38.06
N SER A 258 -6.86 -2.66 -37.39
CA SER A 258 -7.71 -3.85 -37.36
C SER A 258 -9.13 -3.41 -37.68
N ASN A 259 -9.65 -3.82 -38.83
CA ASN A 259 -11.03 -3.59 -39.21
C ASN A 259 -11.95 -4.28 -38.19
N THR A 260 -12.95 -3.53 -37.72
CA THR A 260 -14.18 -4.01 -37.11
C THR A 260 -14.03 -5.19 -36.14
N THR A 261 -13.88 -4.85 -34.87
CA THR A 261 -14.65 -5.51 -33.81
C THR A 261 -14.86 -4.47 -32.72
N LEU A 262 -16.11 -4.38 -32.23
CA LEU A 262 -16.38 -3.96 -30.85
C LEU A 262 -15.22 -4.47 -29.99
N VAL A 263 -14.65 -3.65 -29.11
CA VAL A 263 -13.75 -4.17 -28.07
C VAL A 263 -14.60 -5.08 -27.17
N THR A 264 -14.86 -6.31 -27.63
CA THR A 264 -15.42 -7.44 -26.90
C THR A 264 -14.30 -8.13 -26.13
N GLY A 265 -13.36 -7.34 -25.63
CA GLY A 265 -12.41 -7.77 -24.63
C GLY A 265 -13.05 -7.53 -23.28
N GLN A 266 -13.22 -8.59 -22.48
CA GLN A 266 -13.66 -8.47 -21.08
C GLN A 266 -12.77 -7.52 -20.26
N SER A 267 -11.56 -7.19 -20.74
CA SER A 267 -10.66 -6.23 -20.11
C SER A 267 -9.64 -5.62 -21.09
N ILE A 268 -9.11 -4.45 -20.77
CA ILE A 268 -8.14 -3.67 -21.58
C ILE A 268 -6.83 -3.52 -20.82
N ARG A 269 -5.67 -3.65 -21.46
CA ARG A 269 -4.38 -3.38 -20.81
C ARG A 269 -4.27 -1.90 -20.41
N VAL A 270 -3.84 -1.63 -19.18
CA VAL A 270 -3.66 -0.25 -18.70
C VAL A 270 -2.70 0.53 -19.59
N THR A 271 -1.68 -0.12 -20.15
CA THR A 271 -0.70 0.50 -21.06
C THR A 271 -1.26 0.93 -22.42
N HIS A 272 -2.46 0.47 -22.80
CA HIS A 272 -3.14 0.88 -24.04
C HIS A 272 -4.21 1.95 -23.79
N THR A 273 -4.31 2.42 -22.55
CA THR A 273 -5.32 3.39 -22.11
C THR A 273 -4.65 4.73 -21.81
N ARG A 274 -5.31 5.83 -22.18
CA ARG A 274 -4.87 7.17 -21.77
C ARG A 274 -5.26 7.43 -20.32
N CYS A 275 -4.38 6.99 -19.42
CA CYS A 275 -4.65 7.00 -17.98
C CYS A 275 -4.44 8.35 -17.30
N ASN A 276 -3.71 9.29 -17.92
CA ASN A 276 -3.40 10.55 -17.28
C ASN A 276 -4.68 11.35 -16.98
N GLY A 277 -4.95 11.62 -15.71
CA GLY A 277 -6.14 12.35 -15.26
C GLY A 277 -7.46 11.57 -15.36
N LEU A 278 -7.45 10.29 -15.76
CA LEU A 278 -8.67 9.50 -15.96
C LEU A 278 -9.31 9.10 -14.62
N SER A 279 -10.19 9.98 -14.12
CA SER A 279 -10.82 9.83 -12.79
C SER A 279 -12.33 9.83 -12.89
N LEU A 280 -12.93 8.81 -12.27
CA LEU A 280 -14.34 8.72 -11.96
C LEU A 280 -14.61 9.54 -10.69
N VAL A 281 -15.65 10.38 -10.68
CA VAL A 281 -16.06 11.15 -9.50
C VAL A 281 -17.39 10.62 -8.96
N VAL A 282 -17.45 10.36 -7.67
CA VAL A 282 -18.67 9.97 -6.94
C VAL A 282 -18.87 10.98 -5.81
N ASN A 283 -19.99 11.71 -5.85
CA ASN A 283 -20.36 12.67 -4.82
C ASN A 283 -21.18 11.96 -3.74
N VAL A 284 -20.65 11.91 -2.52
CA VAL A 284 -21.29 11.25 -1.38
C VAL A 284 -21.71 12.29 -0.36
N ASP A 285 -22.98 12.26 -0.01
CA ASP A 285 -23.57 13.01 1.09
C ASP A 285 -23.39 12.23 2.39
N VAL A 286 -22.74 12.83 3.37
CA VAL A 286 -22.51 12.26 4.71
C VAL A 286 -23.29 13.10 5.72
N LYS A 287 -24.36 12.53 6.26
CA LYS A 287 -25.21 13.17 7.25
C LYS A 287 -24.92 12.61 8.63
N ASN A 288 -24.65 13.47 9.60
CA ASN A 288 -24.60 13.10 11.01
C ASN A 288 -26.03 13.12 11.57
N THR A 289 -26.58 11.96 11.90
CA THR A 289 -27.94 11.82 12.42
C THR A 289 -28.00 11.70 13.94
N GLY A 290 -26.85 11.68 14.61
CA GLY A 290 -26.78 11.65 16.06
C GLY A 290 -26.73 13.04 16.69
N SER A 291 -26.60 13.04 18.01
CA SER A 291 -26.66 14.23 18.87
C SER A 291 -25.29 14.85 19.18
N ARG A 292 -24.22 14.35 18.58
CA ARG A 292 -22.84 14.80 18.84
C ARG A 292 -22.11 15.01 17.52
N ASP A 293 -21.24 16.01 17.51
CA ASP A 293 -20.27 16.17 16.44
C ASP A 293 -19.41 14.90 16.35
N GLY A 294 -18.98 14.56 15.14
CA GLY A 294 -18.13 13.40 14.97
C GLY A 294 -17.38 13.42 13.66
N SER A 295 -16.33 12.62 13.60
CA SER A 295 -15.63 12.31 12.36
C SER A 295 -16.03 10.94 11.85
N HIS A 296 -16.26 10.85 10.55
CA HIS A 296 -16.59 9.63 9.82
C HIS A 296 -15.45 9.28 8.86
N ALA A 297 -14.98 8.04 8.91
CA ALA A 297 -14.01 7.52 7.96
C ALA A 297 -14.76 6.77 6.85
N LEU A 298 -14.96 7.44 5.72
CA LEU A 298 -15.61 6.88 4.56
C LEU A 298 -14.64 5.97 3.81
N LEU A 299 -15.02 4.72 3.58
CA LEU A 299 -14.24 3.76 2.79
C LEU A 299 -15.03 3.40 1.53
N VAL A 300 -14.41 3.50 0.37
CA VAL A 300 -15.01 3.11 -0.92
C VAL A 300 -14.30 1.87 -1.42
N PHE A 301 -15.06 0.80 -1.60
CA PHE A 301 -14.58 -0.44 -2.19
C PHE A 301 -15.13 -0.61 -3.60
N SER A 302 -14.42 -1.33 -4.46
CA SER A 302 -14.92 -1.78 -5.77
C SER A 302 -14.85 -3.30 -5.89
N SER A 303 -15.93 -3.89 -6.38
CA SER A 303 -16.00 -5.24 -6.93
C SER A 303 -15.99 -5.15 -8.46
N PRO A 304 -14.97 -5.67 -9.15
CA PRO A 304 -14.96 -5.69 -10.60
C PRO A 304 -15.97 -6.72 -11.17
N PRO A 305 -16.24 -6.65 -12.49
CA PRO A 305 -16.96 -7.71 -13.21
C PRO A 305 -16.38 -9.09 -12.90
N ALA A 306 -17.24 -10.10 -12.84
CA ALA A 306 -16.84 -11.47 -12.51
C ALA A 306 -15.77 -11.98 -13.49
N ALA A 307 -14.57 -12.24 -12.96
CA ALA A 307 -13.47 -12.86 -13.68
C ALA A 307 -12.68 -13.75 -12.72
N HIS A 308 -12.18 -14.88 -13.22
CA HIS A 308 -11.49 -15.90 -12.40
C HIS A 308 -10.32 -15.32 -11.57
N TRP A 309 -9.64 -14.28 -12.06
CA TRP A 309 -8.48 -13.68 -11.39
C TRP A 309 -8.82 -12.48 -10.48
N ALA A 310 -10.08 -12.05 -10.42
CA ALA A 310 -10.48 -10.81 -9.77
C ALA A 310 -10.70 -10.97 -8.24
N PRO A 311 -10.36 -9.95 -7.43
CA PRO A 311 -10.73 -9.92 -6.01
C PRO A 311 -12.24 -9.77 -5.82
N HIS A 312 -12.76 -10.17 -4.66
CA HIS A 312 -14.18 -9.95 -4.30
C HIS A 312 -14.50 -8.48 -4.14
N LYS A 313 -13.63 -7.75 -3.46
CA LYS A 313 -13.64 -6.29 -3.40
C LYS A 313 -12.24 -5.76 -3.09
N GLN A 314 -11.98 -4.50 -3.41
CA GLN A 314 -10.74 -3.81 -3.04
C GLN A 314 -11.02 -2.37 -2.64
N LEU A 315 -10.29 -1.84 -1.66
CA LEU A 315 -10.37 -0.43 -1.30
C LEU A 315 -9.81 0.42 -2.46
N ILE A 316 -10.60 1.39 -2.91
CA ILE A 316 -10.27 2.24 -4.07
C ILE A 316 -10.18 3.72 -3.72
N ALA A 317 -10.78 4.13 -2.59
CA ALA A 317 -10.64 5.46 -2.02
C ALA A 317 -11.03 5.42 -0.54
N PHE A 318 -10.56 6.40 0.23
CA PHE A 318 -11.06 6.68 1.57
C PHE A 318 -10.96 8.18 1.85
N GLU A 319 -11.85 8.69 2.68
CA GLU A 319 -11.87 10.09 3.13
C GLU A 319 -12.24 10.15 4.61
N LYS A 320 -11.71 11.14 5.34
CA LYS A 320 -12.15 11.43 6.71
C LYS A 320 -12.86 12.77 6.72
N VAL A 321 -14.11 12.77 7.15
CA VAL A 321 -14.97 13.96 7.19
C VAL A 321 -15.45 14.22 8.60
N THR A 322 -15.42 15.47 9.05
CA THR A 322 -15.99 15.88 10.34
C THR A 322 -17.29 16.60 10.10
N VAL A 323 -18.39 16.07 10.62
CA VAL A 323 -19.74 16.63 10.41
C VAL A 323 -20.35 16.95 11.79
N PRO A 324 -20.78 18.21 12.03
CA PRO A 324 -21.49 18.57 13.26
C PRO A 324 -22.77 17.77 13.45
N ALA A 325 -23.28 17.67 14.67
CA ALA A 325 -24.54 17.01 14.99
C ALA A 325 -25.68 17.56 14.11
N GLY A 326 -26.46 16.67 13.47
CA GLY A 326 -27.53 17.05 12.54
C GLY A 326 -27.06 17.60 11.18
N GLY A 327 -25.76 17.85 11.01
CA GLY A 327 -25.17 18.42 9.80
C GLY A 327 -25.10 17.44 8.62
N LEU A 328 -24.85 18.01 7.44
CA LEU A 328 -24.64 17.30 6.18
C LEU A 328 -23.41 17.87 5.48
N GLN A 329 -22.54 17.00 4.97
CA GLN A 329 -21.44 17.40 4.08
C GLN A 329 -21.41 16.53 2.82
N ARG A 330 -21.18 17.18 1.67
CA ARG A 330 -21.00 16.51 0.39
C ARG A 330 -19.52 16.40 0.07
N ILE A 331 -19.05 15.19 -0.16
CA ILE A 331 -17.64 14.87 -0.41
C ILE A 331 -17.47 14.31 -1.83
N PRO A 332 -16.68 14.97 -2.70
CA PRO A 332 -16.35 14.45 -4.03
C PRO A 332 -15.21 13.42 -3.93
N ILE A 333 -15.50 12.17 -4.24
CA ILE A 333 -14.52 11.08 -4.21
C ILE A 333 -13.97 10.85 -5.62
N LYS A 334 -12.68 11.14 -5.81
CA LYS A 334 -11.98 10.98 -7.10
C LYS A 334 -11.29 9.62 -7.16
N ILE A 335 -11.75 8.75 -8.06
CA ILE A 335 -11.26 7.39 -8.26
C ILE A 335 -10.50 7.31 -9.57
N HIS A 336 -9.17 7.22 -9.51
CA HIS A 336 -8.34 7.02 -10.70
C HIS A 336 -8.58 5.63 -11.33
N VAL A 337 -9.22 5.59 -12.49
CA VAL A 337 -9.74 4.36 -13.11
C VAL A 337 -8.64 3.33 -13.36
N CYS A 338 -7.54 3.73 -14.03
CA CYS A 338 -6.46 2.78 -14.34
C CYS A 338 -5.72 2.26 -13.11
N LYS A 339 -5.74 2.97 -11.98
CA LYS A 339 -4.99 2.60 -10.78
C LYS A 339 -5.84 1.75 -9.85
N TYR A 340 -7.10 2.15 -9.64
CA TYR A 340 -7.95 1.59 -8.60
C TYR A 340 -9.11 0.73 -9.12
N LEU A 341 -9.50 0.85 -10.40
CA LEU A 341 -10.46 -0.05 -11.05
C LEU A 341 -9.78 -1.09 -11.96
N SER A 342 -8.45 -1.15 -11.91
CA SER A 342 -7.67 -2.20 -12.56
C SER A 342 -7.37 -3.37 -11.62
N VAL A 343 -6.95 -4.45 -12.25
CA VAL A 343 -6.71 -5.79 -11.69
C VAL A 343 -5.53 -6.41 -12.42
N VAL A 344 -4.93 -7.44 -11.83
CA VAL A 344 -3.79 -8.15 -12.40
C VAL A 344 -4.25 -9.54 -12.83
N ASP A 345 -4.01 -9.88 -14.10
CA ASP A 345 -4.37 -11.20 -14.63
C ASP A 345 -3.32 -12.28 -14.26
N GLY A 346 -3.53 -13.50 -14.75
CA GLY A 346 -2.61 -14.63 -14.51
C GLY A 346 -1.19 -14.44 -15.06
N ALA A 347 -0.98 -13.54 -16.02
CA ALA A 347 0.33 -13.22 -16.59
C ALA A 347 1.03 -12.05 -15.88
N GLY A 348 0.47 -11.52 -14.79
CA GLY A 348 1.03 -10.37 -14.08
C GLY A 348 0.79 -9.03 -14.78
N ILE A 349 -0.07 -8.98 -15.80
CA ILE A 349 -0.34 -7.77 -16.58
C ILE A 349 -1.58 -7.07 -16.03
N ARG A 350 -1.42 -5.78 -15.70
CA ARG A 350 -2.51 -4.92 -15.21
C ARG A 350 -3.52 -4.59 -16.30
N ARG A 351 -4.79 -4.90 -16.07
CA ARG A 351 -5.91 -4.63 -16.98
C ARG A 351 -7.06 -3.91 -16.29
N ILE A 352 -7.88 -3.22 -17.06
CA ILE A 352 -9.12 -2.59 -16.65
C ILE A 352 -10.25 -3.50 -17.16
N PRO A 353 -11.01 -4.18 -16.29
CA PRO A 353 -12.20 -4.93 -16.69
C PRO A 353 -13.24 -3.98 -17.29
N MET A 354 -13.77 -4.32 -18.46
CA MET A 354 -14.91 -3.60 -19.05
C MET A 354 -16.21 -4.20 -18.52
N GLY A 355 -17.27 -3.40 -18.51
CA GLY A 355 -18.57 -3.78 -17.93
C GLY A 355 -18.77 -3.24 -16.52
N GLU A 356 -19.70 -3.85 -15.78
CA GLU A 356 -20.20 -3.33 -14.50
C GLU A 356 -19.23 -3.56 -13.34
N HIS A 357 -18.78 -2.47 -12.72
CA HIS A 357 -18.12 -2.47 -11.41
C HIS A 357 -19.13 -2.03 -10.35
N ALA A 358 -19.17 -2.75 -9.23
CA ALA A 358 -19.96 -2.35 -8.08
C ALA A 358 -19.09 -1.60 -7.06
N LEU A 359 -19.43 -0.34 -6.80
CA LEU A 359 -18.84 0.49 -5.75
C LEU A 359 -19.62 0.30 -4.46
N HIS A 360 -18.94 0.07 -3.34
CA HIS A 360 -19.53 -0.15 -2.02
C HIS A 360 -19.06 0.94 -1.06
N ILE A 361 -19.99 1.64 -0.43
CA ILE A 361 -19.74 2.77 0.48
C ILE A 361 -20.61 2.59 1.73
N GLY A 362 -20.04 1.99 2.77
CA GLY A 362 -20.84 1.46 3.88
C GLY A 362 -21.85 0.45 3.34
N ASP A 363 -23.13 0.68 3.59
CA ASP A 363 -24.24 -0.18 3.12
C ASP A 363 -24.74 0.18 1.71
N ILE A 364 -24.24 1.25 1.11
CA ILE A 364 -24.63 1.67 -0.25
C ILE A 364 -23.87 0.84 -1.28
N ARG A 365 -24.58 0.44 -2.33
CA ARG A 365 -24.01 -0.12 -3.54
C ARG A 365 -24.39 0.71 -4.76
N HIS A 366 -23.40 1.08 -5.59
CA HIS A 366 -23.59 1.78 -6.87
C HIS A 366 -22.92 1.02 -8.00
N ALA A 367 -23.59 0.91 -9.14
CA ALA A 367 -23.05 0.25 -10.32
C ALA A 367 -22.56 1.29 -11.34
N VAL A 368 -21.32 1.11 -11.81
CA VAL A 368 -20.74 1.90 -12.92
C VAL A 368 -20.22 0.96 -14.00
N SER A 369 -20.70 1.14 -15.22
CA SER A 369 -20.27 0.36 -16.38
C SER A 369 -19.12 1.06 -17.09
N LEU A 370 -17.94 0.43 -17.10
CA LEU A 370 -16.78 0.92 -17.84
C LEU A 370 -16.88 0.47 -19.30
N GLN A 371 -16.82 1.43 -20.23
CA GLN A 371 -16.94 1.17 -21.67
C GLN A 371 -15.71 1.69 -22.40
N ALA A 372 -15.19 0.90 -23.34
CA ALA A 372 -14.07 1.31 -24.18
C ALA A 372 -14.52 2.41 -25.16
N GLN A 373 -13.79 3.51 -25.21
CA GLN A 373 -13.97 4.55 -26.21
C GLN A 373 -12.72 4.62 -27.10
N VAL A 374 -12.84 4.15 -28.33
CA VAL A 374 -11.76 4.29 -29.32
C VAL A 374 -11.73 5.74 -29.77
N LEU A 375 -10.63 6.43 -29.48
CA LEU A 375 -10.43 7.77 -30.00
C LEU A 375 -10.04 7.68 -31.48
N GLY A 376 -10.75 8.41 -32.35
CA GLY A 376 -10.42 8.49 -33.77
C GLY A 376 -9.00 9.04 -33.96
N VAL A 377 -8.28 8.49 -34.95
CA VAL A 377 -6.99 9.06 -35.37
C VAL A 377 -7.29 10.42 -36.01
N ILE A 378 -6.88 11.52 -35.37
CA ILE A 378 -6.82 12.82 -36.05
C ILE A 378 -5.82 12.61 -37.19
N LYS A 379 -6.33 12.59 -38.43
CA LYS A 379 -5.48 12.69 -39.62
C LYS A 379 -4.87 14.10 -39.57
N SER A 380 -3.65 14.22 -39.07
CA SER A 380 -2.77 15.35 -39.33
C SER A 380 -2.26 15.27 -40.76
#